data_AF-A0A520JMD4-F1
#
_entry.id   AF-A0A520JMD4-F1
#
_cell.length_a   1.000
_cell.length_b   1.000
_cell.length_c   1.000
_cell.angle_alpha   90.00
_cell.angle_beta   90.00
_cell.angle_gamma   90.00
#
_symmetry.space_group_name_H-M   'P 1'
#
loop_
_entity.id
_entity.type
_entity.pdbx_description
1 polymer ?
#
loop_
_entity_poly.entity_id
_entity_poly.type
_entity_poly.pdbx_seq_one_letter_code
_entity_poly.pdbx_strand_id
1 'polypeptide(L)'
;LLTPGIYRIREPLRIDHAGTVVLGLGLATLLAENGSAAIVVADVPGVAIAGLLIDAGPIETPILVQVGPRGARRDHSRNPTLLADLFFRVGGATVGKVQTCLEINSHHVIGDHLWIWRADHGDRETGRVYVGWTESTADQGLVVNGDDVTLHGLFVEHFQKYQVTWNGERGRTNFYQCELPYDPPSQRAYMAGTTRGWTAYKVADTVTAHDATGLGIYANFTADPTIVLESAIEAPRRPGVRFASITTISLGTGQGTIAHLINDAGAAARTGAVRQTLVRYP
;
A
#
# COMPACT_ATOMS: atom_id res chain seq x y z
N LEU A 1 14.17 -16.94 -12.82
CA LEU A 1 12.85 -17.59 -13.02
C LEU A 1 12.53 -18.42 -11.78
N LEU A 2 11.39 -18.17 -11.14
CA LEU A 2 10.84 -18.95 -10.05
C LEU A 2 9.66 -19.76 -10.60
N THR A 3 9.75 -21.08 -10.55
CA THR A 3 8.66 -21.99 -10.93
C THR A 3 7.54 -21.93 -9.88
N PRO A 4 6.36 -22.50 -10.15
CA PRO A 4 5.28 -22.52 -9.16
C PRO A 4 5.72 -23.21 -7.86
N GLY A 5 5.48 -22.57 -6.72
CA GLY A 5 5.86 -23.07 -5.40
C GLY A 5 5.90 -21.99 -4.32
N ILE A 6 6.03 -22.42 -3.06
CA ILE A 6 6.25 -21.54 -1.90
C ILE A 6 7.72 -21.68 -1.47
N TYR A 7 8.47 -20.61 -1.63
CA TYR A 7 9.89 -20.51 -1.32
C TYR A 7 10.07 -19.80 0.02
N ARG A 8 10.70 -20.47 0.98
CA ARG A 8 11.04 -19.88 2.29
C ARG A 8 12.34 -19.10 2.19
N ILE A 9 12.27 -17.80 2.47
CA ILE A 9 13.37 -16.84 2.28
C ILE A 9 13.86 -16.40 3.65
N ARG A 10 15.02 -16.91 4.08
CA ARG A 10 15.65 -16.56 5.36
C ARG A 10 16.55 -15.34 5.28
N GLU A 11 17.00 -15.02 4.07
CA GLU A 11 17.83 -13.87 3.73
C GLU A 11 17.33 -13.28 2.41
N PRO A 12 17.43 -11.96 2.19
CA PRO A 12 16.80 -11.34 1.05
C PRO A 12 17.40 -11.82 -0.27
N LEU A 13 16.57 -12.00 -1.29
CA LEU A 13 17.05 -12.04 -2.66
C LEU A 13 17.62 -10.66 -3.00
N ARG A 14 18.95 -10.59 -3.09
CA ARG A 14 19.68 -9.38 -3.44
C ARG A 14 19.80 -9.27 -4.95
N ILE A 15 19.31 -8.16 -5.49
CA ILE A 15 19.37 -7.85 -6.92
C ILE A 15 20.27 -6.63 -7.09
N ASP A 16 21.53 -6.87 -7.45
CA ASP A 16 22.59 -5.85 -7.57
C ASP A 16 23.12 -5.68 -9.00
N HIS A 17 22.57 -6.42 -9.95
CA HIS A 17 22.92 -6.34 -11.37
C HIS A 17 21.82 -5.64 -12.18
N ALA A 18 22.22 -4.68 -13.01
CA ALA A 18 21.33 -4.00 -13.94
C ALA A 18 20.71 -4.99 -14.94
N GLY A 19 19.46 -4.75 -15.33
CA GLY A 19 18.77 -5.60 -16.30
C GLY A 19 18.30 -6.96 -15.77
N THR A 20 18.44 -7.22 -14.47
CA THR A 20 18.03 -8.51 -13.88
C THR A 20 16.53 -8.71 -13.98
N VAL A 21 16.10 -9.88 -14.47
CA VAL A 21 14.68 -10.26 -14.52
C VAL A 21 14.40 -11.36 -13.50
N VAL A 22 13.51 -11.06 -12.54
CA VAL A 22 12.95 -12.02 -11.58
C VAL A 22 11.49 -12.27 -11.93
N LEU A 23 11.26 -13.33 -12.70
CA LEU A 23 9.93 -13.75 -13.12
C LEU A 23 9.44 -14.93 -12.27
N GLY A 24 8.26 -14.82 -11.69
CA GLY A 24 7.51 -15.92 -11.07
C GLY A 24 6.44 -16.49 -12.00
N LEU A 25 6.20 -17.80 -11.88
CA LEU A 25 5.14 -18.50 -12.61
C LEU A 25 4.12 -19.08 -11.63
N GLY A 26 2.82 -18.99 -11.97
CA GLY A 26 1.75 -19.66 -11.22
C GLY A 26 1.67 -19.22 -9.74
N LEU A 27 1.73 -17.91 -9.48
CA LEU A 27 1.78 -17.32 -8.12
C LEU A 27 2.91 -17.88 -7.26
N ALA A 28 4.12 -17.99 -7.84
CA ALA A 28 5.32 -18.29 -7.08
C ALA A 28 5.43 -17.35 -5.87
N THR A 29 5.54 -17.94 -4.69
CA THR A 29 5.41 -17.22 -3.42
C THR A 29 6.74 -17.18 -2.69
N LEU A 30 7.16 -16.00 -2.24
CA LEU A 30 8.31 -15.80 -1.36
C LEU A 30 7.80 -15.57 0.07
N LEU A 31 7.91 -16.57 0.93
CA LEU A 31 7.58 -16.48 2.36
C LEU A 31 8.81 -16.01 3.13
N ALA A 32 8.78 -14.80 3.65
CA ALA A 32 9.87 -14.26 4.46
C ALA A 32 9.94 -14.94 5.83
N GLU A 33 11.13 -15.35 6.26
CA GLU A 33 11.43 -15.89 7.58
C GLU A 33 12.42 -14.96 8.33
N ASN A 34 12.55 -15.16 9.65
CA ASN A 34 13.54 -14.47 10.50
C ASN A 34 13.45 -12.93 10.56
N GLY A 35 12.30 -12.33 10.21
CA GLY A 35 12.14 -10.87 10.17
C GLY A 35 12.96 -10.21 9.05
N SER A 36 13.38 -11.00 8.06
CA SER A 36 14.21 -10.58 6.94
C SER A 36 13.36 -10.05 5.78
N ALA A 37 13.90 -9.11 5.02
CA ALA A 37 13.28 -8.72 3.76
C ALA A 37 13.25 -9.92 2.79
N ALA A 38 12.22 -10.00 1.95
CA ALA A 38 12.15 -11.00 0.88
C ALA A 38 13.03 -10.61 -0.31
N ILE A 39 13.00 -9.34 -0.71
CA ILE A 39 13.76 -8.81 -1.86
C ILE A 39 14.37 -7.46 -1.50
N VAL A 40 15.65 -7.28 -1.87
CA VAL A 40 16.33 -5.98 -1.82
C VAL A 40 16.99 -5.72 -3.17
N VAL A 41 16.60 -4.62 -3.82
CA VAL A 41 17.17 -4.16 -5.09
C VAL A 41 18.18 -3.04 -4.81
N ALA A 42 19.36 -3.11 -5.41
CA ALA A 42 20.32 -2.03 -5.40
C ALA A 42 19.85 -0.84 -6.27
N ASP A 43 20.56 0.29 -6.20
CA ASP A 43 20.29 1.45 -7.06
C ASP A 43 20.83 1.23 -8.50
N VAL A 44 20.27 0.23 -9.20
CA VAL A 44 20.66 -0.20 -10.55
C VAL A 44 19.48 -0.13 -11.54
N PRO A 45 19.73 0.18 -12.82
CA PRO A 45 18.67 0.34 -13.81
C PRO A 45 18.14 -1.00 -14.33
N GLY A 46 16.92 -0.98 -14.86
CA GLY A 46 16.35 -2.03 -15.72
C GLY A 46 16.00 -3.34 -15.02
N VAL A 47 15.91 -3.37 -13.70
CA VAL A 47 15.43 -4.55 -12.98
C VAL A 47 13.95 -4.76 -13.29
N ALA A 48 13.52 -5.99 -13.56
CA ALA A 48 12.12 -6.34 -13.71
C ALA A 48 11.75 -7.45 -12.73
N ILE A 49 10.80 -7.19 -11.83
CA ILE A 49 10.27 -8.18 -10.88
C ILE A 49 8.81 -8.39 -11.24
N ALA A 50 8.43 -9.62 -11.58
CA ALA A 50 7.07 -9.88 -12.04
C ALA A 50 6.49 -11.23 -11.61
N GLY A 51 5.17 -11.26 -11.39
CA GLY A 51 4.39 -12.49 -11.19
C GLY A 51 4.66 -13.21 -9.86
N LEU A 52 4.84 -12.45 -8.78
CA LEU A 52 5.18 -12.99 -7.45
C LEU A 52 4.14 -12.63 -6.40
N LEU A 53 3.92 -13.55 -5.47
CA LEU A 53 3.33 -13.25 -4.17
C LEU A 53 4.43 -13.15 -3.11
N ILE A 54 4.47 -12.06 -2.36
CA ILE A 54 5.39 -11.85 -1.26
C ILE A 54 4.61 -11.99 0.05
N ASP A 55 4.91 -13.02 0.83
CA ASP A 55 4.16 -13.42 2.02
C ASP A 55 4.97 -13.08 3.27
N ALA A 56 4.38 -12.33 4.20
CA ALA A 56 5.04 -11.95 5.45
C ALA A 56 5.04 -13.11 6.45
N GLY A 57 6.16 -13.32 7.12
CA GLY A 57 6.30 -14.31 8.18
C GLY A 57 5.83 -13.83 9.56
N PRO A 58 5.84 -14.72 10.57
CA PRO A 58 5.36 -14.42 11.93
C PRO A 58 6.29 -13.51 12.74
N ILE A 59 7.56 -13.37 12.32
CA ILE A 59 8.52 -12.43 12.90
C ILE A 59 8.43 -11.12 12.11
N GLU A 60 8.23 -10.01 12.83
CA GLU A 60 8.04 -8.71 12.20
C GLU A 60 9.23 -8.34 11.31
N THR A 61 8.93 -8.05 10.05
CA THR A 61 9.91 -7.58 9.06
C THR A 61 9.80 -6.06 8.92
N PRO A 62 10.89 -5.28 9.07
CA PRO A 62 10.81 -3.83 8.90
C PRO A 62 10.37 -3.40 7.49
N ILE A 63 10.96 -3.99 6.45
CA ILE A 63 10.62 -3.73 5.05
C ILE A 63 10.62 -5.06 4.31
N LEU A 64 9.50 -5.47 3.72
CA LEU A 64 9.38 -6.78 3.08
C LEU A 64 10.00 -6.79 1.68
N VAL A 65 9.79 -5.73 0.89
CA VAL A 65 10.48 -5.49 -0.39
C VAL A 65 11.02 -4.06 -0.42
N GLN A 66 12.31 -3.93 -0.69
CA GLN A 66 12.97 -2.63 -0.82
C GLN A 66 13.54 -2.45 -2.24
N VAL A 67 13.10 -1.42 -2.95
CA VAL A 67 13.57 -1.06 -4.29
C VAL A 67 14.49 0.15 -4.21
N GLY A 68 15.80 -0.10 -4.28
CA GLY A 68 16.83 0.90 -4.04
C GLY A 68 17.06 1.14 -2.54
N PRO A 69 18.30 1.48 -2.13
CA PRO A 69 18.57 1.92 -0.76
C PRO A 69 17.92 3.29 -0.49
N ARG A 70 17.59 3.56 0.78
CA ARG A 70 17.15 4.90 1.19
C ARG A 70 18.19 5.96 0.81
N GLY A 71 17.73 7.08 0.26
CA GLY A 71 18.62 8.11 -0.27
C GLY A 71 19.25 7.79 -1.62
N ALA A 72 18.69 6.82 -2.37
CA ALA A 72 18.97 6.64 -3.79
C ALA A 72 18.78 7.97 -4.55
N ARG A 73 19.68 8.22 -5.50
CA ARG A 73 19.76 9.50 -6.27
C ARG A 73 20.01 9.30 -7.75
N ARG A 74 20.17 8.05 -8.21
CA ARG A 74 20.48 7.78 -9.62
C ARG A 74 19.24 7.98 -10.48
N ASP A 75 19.47 8.56 -11.65
CA ASP A 75 18.47 8.67 -12.71
C ASP A 75 18.42 7.35 -13.51
N HIS A 76 17.24 6.74 -13.54
CA HIS A 76 16.92 5.52 -14.28
C HIS A 76 15.88 5.75 -15.38
N SER A 77 15.61 7.00 -15.78
CA SER A 77 14.56 7.37 -16.74
C SER A 77 14.65 6.65 -18.09
N ARG A 78 15.85 6.27 -18.52
CA ARG A 78 16.09 5.54 -19.78
C ARG A 78 15.87 4.03 -19.69
N ASN A 79 15.90 3.48 -18.48
CA ASN A 79 15.76 2.05 -18.23
C ASN A 79 15.28 1.83 -16.79
N PRO A 80 14.02 2.15 -16.48
CA PRO A 80 13.51 2.12 -15.12
C PRO A 80 13.40 0.69 -14.57
N THR A 81 13.32 0.57 -13.24
CA THR A 81 12.90 -0.70 -12.63
C THR A 81 11.39 -0.88 -12.82
N LEU A 82 10.96 -2.08 -13.20
CA LEU A 82 9.57 -2.49 -13.34
C LEU A 82 9.16 -3.47 -12.24
N LEU A 83 8.02 -3.20 -11.60
CA LEU A 83 7.31 -4.11 -10.70
C LEU A 83 5.95 -4.43 -11.34
N ALA A 84 5.71 -5.68 -11.74
CA ALA A 84 4.49 -6.05 -12.47
C ALA A 84 3.80 -7.30 -11.90
N ASP A 85 2.48 -7.28 -11.71
CA ASP A 85 1.75 -8.40 -11.09
C ASP A 85 2.43 -8.85 -9.77
N LEU A 86 2.72 -7.88 -8.91
CA LEU A 86 3.40 -8.11 -7.64
C LEU A 86 2.41 -7.96 -6.49
N PHE A 87 2.25 -9.05 -5.75
CA PHE A 87 1.25 -9.18 -4.71
C PHE A 87 1.91 -9.31 -3.35
N PHE A 88 1.27 -8.80 -2.30
CA PHE A 88 1.74 -8.91 -0.93
C PHE A 88 0.62 -9.42 -0.04
N ARG A 89 0.97 -10.31 0.89
CA ARG A 89 0.05 -10.83 1.89
C ARG A 89 0.66 -10.73 3.28
N VAL A 90 -0.12 -10.20 4.22
CA VAL A 90 0.22 -10.14 5.65
C VAL A 90 -0.91 -10.78 6.44
N GLY A 91 -0.75 -12.04 6.83
CA GLY A 91 -1.79 -12.79 7.52
C GLY A 91 -2.59 -13.73 6.60
N GLY A 92 -3.74 -14.20 7.10
CA GLY A 92 -4.70 -15.00 6.34
C GLY A 92 -4.33 -16.48 6.26
N ALA A 93 -3.22 -16.81 5.61
CA ALA A 93 -2.73 -18.20 5.46
C ALA A 93 -1.86 -18.66 6.64
N THR A 94 -1.06 -17.74 7.19
CA THR A 94 -0.26 -17.87 8.41
C THR A 94 -0.20 -16.52 9.11
N VAL A 95 0.26 -16.45 10.36
CA VAL A 95 0.55 -15.16 11.00
C VAL A 95 1.61 -14.41 10.19
N GLY A 96 1.32 -13.16 9.83
CA GLY A 96 2.24 -12.29 9.10
C GLY A 96 2.42 -10.96 9.82
N LYS A 97 3.66 -10.47 9.95
CA LYS A 97 3.97 -9.19 10.60
C LYS A 97 4.96 -8.37 9.79
N VAL A 98 4.65 -7.11 9.54
CA VAL A 98 5.52 -6.22 8.76
C VAL A 98 5.33 -4.75 9.17
N GLN A 99 6.38 -3.94 9.12
CA GLN A 99 6.21 -2.49 9.26
C GLN A 99 5.86 -1.82 7.92
N THR A 100 6.53 -2.22 6.83
CA THR A 100 6.21 -1.74 5.47
C THR A 100 6.32 -2.87 4.46
N CYS A 101 5.27 -3.12 3.68
CA CYS A 101 5.32 -4.15 2.64
C CYS A 101 6.28 -3.75 1.51
N LEU A 102 6.11 -2.57 0.93
CA LEU A 102 6.90 -2.11 -0.19
C LEU A 102 7.47 -0.71 0.07
N GLU A 103 8.79 -0.58 0.03
CA GLU A 103 9.49 0.71 0.04
C GLU A 103 10.19 0.94 -1.31
N ILE A 104 9.78 1.99 -2.03
CA ILE A 104 10.35 2.38 -3.32
C ILE A 104 11.23 3.62 -3.11
N ASN A 105 12.55 3.44 -3.14
CA ASN A 105 13.51 4.53 -3.00
C ASN A 105 14.11 4.97 -4.35
N SER A 106 14.29 4.04 -5.29
CA SER A 106 14.81 4.37 -6.62
C SER A 106 13.88 5.30 -7.40
N HIS A 107 14.46 6.21 -8.18
CA HIS A 107 13.71 7.09 -9.08
C HIS A 107 13.17 6.32 -10.30
N HIS A 108 12.13 6.87 -10.92
CA HIS A 108 11.52 6.40 -12.17
C HIS A 108 10.91 4.99 -12.15
N VAL A 109 10.78 4.36 -10.97
CA VAL A 109 10.18 3.02 -10.87
C VAL A 109 8.77 3.02 -11.47
N ILE A 110 8.50 2.00 -12.27
CA ILE A 110 7.17 1.73 -12.82
C ILE A 110 6.58 0.56 -12.05
N GLY A 111 5.42 0.78 -11.44
CA GLY A 111 4.57 -0.28 -10.92
C GLY A 111 3.38 -0.47 -11.86
N ASP A 112 3.07 -1.70 -12.22
CA ASP A 112 1.92 -2.06 -13.05
C ASP A 112 1.22 -3.27 -12.43
N HIS A 113 0.02 -3.04 -11.89
CA HIS A 113 -0.74 -4.03 -11.12
C HIS A 113 -0.02 -4.50 -9.85
N LEU A 114 -0.23 -3.75 -8.77
CA LEU A 114 0.26 -4.07 -7.44
C LEU A 114 -0.92 -4.28 -6.49
N TRP A 115 -0.96 -5.40 -5.79
CA TRP A 115 -1.93 -5.62 -4.72
C TRP A 115 -1.24 -5.89 -3.40
N ILE A 116 -1.38 -4.98 -2.47
CA ILE A 116 -0.71 -5.01 -1.17
C ILE A 116 -1.77 -5.17 -0.10
N TRP A 117 -1.87 -6.35 0.49
CA TRP A 117 -3.03 -6.72 1.30
C TRP A 117 -2.60 -7.20 2.70
N ARG A 118 -3.03 -6.45 3.73
CA ARG A 118 -3.12 -6.99 5.09
C ARG A 118 -4.42 -7.78 5.20
N ALA A 119 -4.33 -9.01 5.68
CA ALA A 119 -5.47 -9.92 5.63
C ALA A 119 -6.64 -9.46 6.51
N ASP A 120 -7.81 -9.26 5.91
CA ASP A 120 -9.09 -9.03 6.60
C ASP A 120 -9.84 -10.35 6.88
N HIS A 121 -9.47 -11.43 6.18
CA HIS A 121 -9.99 -12.77 6.37
C HIS A 121 -8.92 -13.84 6.18
N GLY A 122 -9.23 -15.06 6.66
CA GLY A 122 -8.34 -16.22 6.58
C GLY A 122 -9.14 -17.50 6.40
N ASP A 123 -8.47 -18.64 6.60
CA ASP A 123 -9.08 -19.95 6.42
C ASP A 123 -10.19 -20.21 7.44
N ARG A 124 -11.44 -20.10 6.97
CA ARG A 124 -12.64 -20.38 7.77
C ARG A 124 -12.96 -21.88 7.85
N GLU A 125 -12.46 -22.70 6.94
CA GLU A 125 -12.76 -24.13 6.89
C GLU A 125 -12.05 -24.89 8.00
N THR A 126 -10.81 -24.51 8.33
CA THR A 126 -10.03 -25.13 9.41
C THR A 126 -10.17 -24.43 10.77
N GLY A 127 -10.95 -23.34 10.83
CA GLY A 127 -11.23 -22.58 12.05
C GLY A 127 -10.05 -21.74 12.56
N ARG A 128 -8.94 -21.67 11.81
CA ARG A 128 -7.78 -20.83 12.15
C ARG A 128 -7.73 -19.62 11.23
N VAL A 129 -8.08 -18.46 11.79
CA VAL A 129 -8.05 -17.19 11.07
C VAL A 129 -6.83 -16.42 11.55
N TYR A 130 -5.73 -16.41 10.77
CA TYR A 130 -4.50 -15.69 11.11
C TYR A 130 -4.61 -14.19 10.79
N VAL A 131 -5.64 -13.55 11.32
CA VAL A 131 -6.02 -12.17 11.06
C VAL A 131 -6.41 -11.48 12.35
N GLY A 132 -6.29 -10.16 12.36
CA GLY A 132 -6.75 -9.35 13.48
C GLY A 132 -5.75 -8.28 13.89
N TRP A 133 -6.25 -7.29 14.62
CA TRP A 133 -5.56 -6.05 14.95
C TRP A 133 -4.25 -6.26 15.73
N THR A 134 -4.14 -7.36 16.47
CA THR A 134 -2.97 -7.70 17.30
C THR A 134 -2.27 -8.99 16.89
N GLU A 135 -2.81 -9.73 15.91
CA GLU A 135 -2.25 -11.00 15.46
C GLU A 135 -1.37 -10.81 14.22
N SER A 136 -1.98 -10.43 13.09
CA SER A 136 -1.27 -10.13 11.85
C SER A 136 -1.17 -8.62 11.66
N THR A 137 -0.09 -8.06 12.21
CA THR A 137 0.13 -6.62 12.31
C THR A 137 0.86 -6.10 11.07
N ALA A 138 0.36 -5.01 10.49
CA ALA A 138 1.00 -4.36 9.36
C ALA A 138 0.85 -2.85 9.46
N ASP A 139 1.95 -2.12 9.63
CA ASP A 139 1.88 -0.66 9.79
C ASP A 139 1.49 0.03 8.47
N GLN A 140 2.27 -0.12 7.40
CA GLN A 140 2.07 0.55 6.12
C GLN A 140 2.16 -0.40 4.93
N GLY A 141 1.39 -0.14 3.88
CA GLY A 141 1.44 -0.91 2.65
C GLY A 141 2.59 -0.46 1.75
N LEU A 142 2.57 0.80 1.36
CA LEU A 142 3.51 1.37 0.39
C LEU A 142 4.12 2.68 0.88
N VAL A 143 5.43 2.79 0.79
CA VAL A 143 6.18 4.04 0.96
C VAL A 143 6.96 4.34 -0.33
N VAL A 144 6.71 5.50 -0.93
CA VAL A 144 7.41 5.97 -2.14
C VAL A 144 8.29 7.17 -1.80
N ASN A 145 9.60 6.96 -1.77
CA ASN A 145 10.60 8.01 -1.56
C ASN A 145 11.23 8.50 -2.87
N GLY A 146 11.21 7.67 -3.91
CA GLY A 146 11.79 8.02 -5.21
C GLY A 146 10.95 9.03 -5.98
N ASP A 147 11.62 9.99 -6.61
CA ASP A 147 11.05 10.87 -7.62
C ASP A 147 10.64 10.13 -8.91
N ASP A 148 9.68 10.70 -9.63
CA ASP A 148 9.22 10.27 -10.97
C ASP A 148 8.69 8.82 -11.01
N VAL A 149 8.28 8.27 -9.87
CA VAL A 149 7.64 6.96 -9.77
C VAL A 149 6.24 7.01 -10.38
N THR A 150 5.90 6.02 -11.20
CA THR A 150 4.56 5.89 -11.82
C THR A 150 3.96 4.54 -11.47
N LEU A 151 2.77 4.54 -10.88
CA LEU A 151 2.04 3.34 -10.51
C LEU A 151 0.71 3.26 -11.28
N HIS A 152 0.47 2.13 -11.94
CA HIS A 152 -0.76 1.80 -12.65
C HIS A 152 -1.45 0.63 -11.95
N GLY A 153 -2.76 0.72 -11.71
CA GLY A 153 -3.51 -0.37 -11.08
C GLY A 153 -3.00 -0.67 -9.66
N LEU A 154 -3.04 0.32 -8.77
CA LEU A 154 -2.58 0.17 -7.39
C LEU A 154 -3.74 -0.23 -6.46
N PHE A 155 -3.56 -1.29 -5.69
CA PHE A 155 -4.51 -1.79 -4.68
C PHE A 155 -3.77 -1.93 -3.34
N VAL A 156 -4.18 -1.20 -2.30
CA VAL A 156 -3.54 -1.25 -0.98
C VAL A 156 -4.58 -1.24 0.13
N GLU A 157 -4.59 -2.27 0.97
CA GLU A 157 -5.75 -2.53 1.83
C GLU A 157 -5.39 -2.93 3.26
N HIS A 158 -6.22 -2.45 4.19
CA HIS A 158 -6.36 -2.85 5.58
C HIS A 158 -5.14 -2.64 6.51
N PHE A 159 -4.16 -1.82 6.13
CA PHE A 159 -3.03 -1.50 7.00
C PHE A 159 -3.44 -0.71 8.25
N GLN A 160 -2.65 -0.80 9.32
CA GLN A 160 -2.97 -0.21 10.62
C GLN A 160 -2.63 1.29 10.70
N LYS A 161 -1.76 1.77 9.80
CA LYS A 161 -1.42 3.19 9.62
C LYS A 161 -1.72 3.62 8.18
N TYR A 162 -0.89 4.49 7.60
CA TYR A 162 -1.07 4.94 6.23
C TYR A 162 -0.98 3.77 5.25
N GLN A 163 -1.95 3.65 4.36
CA GLN A 163 -1.97 2.61 3.33
C GLN A 163 -0.86 2.93 2.30
N VAL A 164 -0.85 4.17 1.81
CA VAL A 164 0.19 4.74 0.94
C VAL A 164 0.75 6.02 1.54
N THR A 165 2.09 6.11 1.62
CA THR A 165 2.84 7.33 1.90
C THR A 165 3.71 7.70 0.70
N TRP A 166 3.56 8.90 0.16
CA TRP A 166 4.29 9.40 -0.99
C TRP A 166 5.12 10.64 -0.64
N ASN A 167 6.45 10.48 -0.70
CA ASN A 167 7.43 11.50 -0.34
C ASN A 167 8.20 12.04 -1.56
N GLY A 168 8.27 11.29 -2.67
CA GLY A 168 9.00 11.68 -3.88
C GLY A 168 8.25 12.69 -4.76
N GLU A 169 8.99 13.47 -5.55
CA GLU A 169 8.43 14.46 -6.48
C GLU A 169 7.94 13.83 -7.80
N ARG A 170 7.01 14.53 -8.47
CA ARG A 170 6.49 14.19 -9.81
C ARG A 170 5.90 12.78 -9.89
N GLY A 171 5.41 12.27 -8.76
CA GLY A 171 4.77 10.98 -8.66
C GLY A 171 3.47 10.89 -9.45
N ARG A 172 3.16 9.70 -9.97
CA ARG A 172 1.92 9.43 -10.72
C ARG A 172 1.21 8.18 -10.25
N THR A 173 -0.09 8.26 -10.05
CA THR A 173 -0.95 7.09 -9.82
C THR A 173 -2.12 7.09 -10.79
N ASN A 174 -2.21 6.04 -11.59
CA ASN A 174 -3.31 5.83 -12.53
C ASN A 174 -4.11 4.61 -12.06
N PHE A 175 -5.28 4.87 -11.49
CA PHE A 175 -6.09 3.93 -10.73
C PHE A 175 -5.49 3.59 -9.34
N TYR A 176 -6.28 3.86 -8.29
CA TYR A 176 -6.04 3.43 -6.93
C TYR A 176 -7.31 2.86 -6.32
N GLN A 177 -7.21 1.71 -5.68
CA GLN A 177 -8.25 1.16 -4.82
C GLN A 177 -7.69 0.92 -3.42
N CYS A 178 -8.53 1.19 -2.42
CA CYS A 178 -8.21 0.93 -1.03
C CYS A 178 -9.45 0.63 -0.21
N GLU A 179 -9.36 -0.42 0.60
CA GLU A 179 -10.22 -0.63 1.77
C GLU A 179 -9.45 -0.33 3.05
N LEU A 180 -10.04 0.50 3.91
CA LEU A 180 -9.51 0.79 5.24
C LEU A 180 -9.60 -0.47 6.14
N PRO A 181 -8.83 -0.57 7.23
CA PRO A 181 -8.88 -1.75 8.09
C PRO A 181 -10.27 -1.92 8.71
N TYR A 182 -10.78 -3.14 8.69
CA TYR A 182 -12.10 -3.45 9.22
C TYR A 182 -12.11 -3.64 10.74
N ASP A 183 -10.94 -3.96 11.27
CA ASP A 183 -10.73 -4.49 12.61
C ASP A 183 -10.09 -3.55 13.66
N PRO A 184 -9.94 -2.21 13.47
CA PRO A 184 -9.53 -1.37 14.58
C PRO A 184 -10.58 -1.42 15.70
N PRO A 185 -10.19 -1.65 16.96
CA PRO A 185 -11.14 -1.96 18.04
C PRO A 185 -11.86 -0.72 18.60
N SER A 186 -11.40 0.48 18.25
CA SER A 186 -12.03 1.74 18.65
C SER A 186 -11.42 2.91 17.87
N GLN A 187 -12.10 4.07 17.87
CA GLN A 187 -11.51 5.31 17.37
C GLN A 187 -10.14 5.61 18.02
N ARG A 188 -10.00 5.38 19.33
CA ARG A 188 -8.75 5.64 20.07
C ARG A 188 -7.58 4.79 19.56
N ALA A 189 -7.85 3.57 19.11
CA ALA A 189 -6.84 2.69 18.53
C ALA A 189 -6.48 3.09 17.09
N TYR A 190 -7.35 3.85 16.42
CA TYR A 190 -7.19 4.32 15.05
C TYR A 190 -7.14 5.86 15.00
N MET A 191 -6.10 6.42 15.61
CA MET A 191 -5.77 7.85 15.56
C MET A 191 -4.38 8.06 14.95
N ALA A 192 -4.27 9.01 14.02
CA ALA A 192 -2.98 9.52 13.54
C ALA A 192 -2.58 10.76 14.38
N GLY A 193 -2.01 10.51 15.56
CA GLY A 193 -1.76 11.56 16.55
C GLY A 193 -3.07 12.14 17.08
N THR A 194 -3.35 13.40 16.79
CA THR A 194 -4.63 14.06 17.13
C THR A 194 -5.68 13.96 16.02
N THR A 195 -5.31 13.48 14.83
CA THR A 195 -6.20 13.34 13.67
C THR A 195 -6.94 12.00 13.72
N ARG A 196 -8.22 11.99 13.36
CA ARG A 196 -9.04 10.78 13.34
C ARG A 196 -8.63 9.87 12.18
N GLY A 197 -8.06 8.70 12.51
CA GLY A 197 -7.65 7.68 11.54
C GLY A 197 -6.40 8.02 10.72
N TRP A 198 -5.85 6.98 10.10
CA TRP A 198 -4.75 7.09 9.14
C TRP A 198 -5.31 7.10 7.72
N THR A 199 -4.92 8.09 6.93
CA THR A 199 -5.45 8.27 5.57
C THR A 199 -5.06 7.14 4.61
N ALA A 200 -5.88 6.93 3.57
CA ALA A 200 -5.59 5.90 2.57
C ALA A 200 -4.47 6.34 1.61
N TYR A 201 -4.28 7.63 1.39
CA TYR A 201 -3.25 8.13 0.49
C TYR A 201 -2.68 9.44 1.02
N LYS A 202 -1.43 9.41 1.49
CA LYS A 202 -0.73 10.59 1.99
C LYS A 202 0.35 11.04 1.02
N VAL A 203 0.27 12.28 0.56
CA VAL A 203 1.38 12.99 -0.10
C VAL A 203 2.02 13.90 0.94
N ALA A 204 3.35 13.85 1.07
CA ALA A 204 4.09 14.65 2.03
C ALA A 204 3.98 16.15 1.73
N ASP A 205 3.92 16.97 2.79
CA ASP A 205 3.74 18.43 2.69
C ASP A 205 4.85 19.14 1.90
N THR A 206 6.02 18.51 1.77
CA THR A 206 7.15 19.03 1.00
C THR A 206 6.94 18.90 -0.50
N VAL A 207 6.15 17.94 -0.96
CA VAL A 207 5.96 17.63 -2.39
C VAL A 207 5.36 18.82 -3.14
N THR A 208 5.91 19.11 -4.32
CA THR A 208 5.48 20.22 -5.18
C THR A 208 4.74 19.76 -6.43
N ALA A 209 5.02 18.55 -6.91
CA ALA A 209 4.38 17.95 -8.08
C ALA A 209 3.93 16.51 -7.79
N HIS A 210 2.65 16.22 -8.04
CA HIS A 210 2.07 14.88 -7.91
C HIS A 210 0.78 14.80 -8.73
N ASP A 211 0.50 13.68 -9.38
CA ASP A 211 -0.73 13.46 -10.13
C ASP A 211 -1.36 12.11 -9.77
N ALA A 212 -2.62 12.07 -9.34
CA ALA A 212 -3.34 10.82 -9.12
C ALA A 212 -4.75 10.86 -9.72
N THR A 213 -5.13 9.84 -10.49
CA THR A 213 -6.43 9.79 -11.19
C THR A 213 -7.13 8.45 -10.99
N GLY A 214 -8.43 8.51 -10.69
CA GLY A 214 -9.27 7.33 -10.49
C GLY A 214 -9.01 6.65 -9.15
N LEU A 215 -9.41 7.28 -8.05
CA LEU A 215 -9.17 6.78 -6.69
C LEU A 215 -10.49 6.33 -6.06
N GLY A 216 -10.56 5.07 -5.62
CA GLY A 216 -11.68 4.49 -4.87
C GLY A 216 -11.23 4.10 -3.46
N ILE A 217 -11.82 4.71 -2.44
CA ILE A 217 -11.42 4.50 -1.04
C ILE A 217 -12.64 4.13 -0.21
N TYR A 218 -12.59 3.01 0.50
CA TYR A 218 -13.77 2.44 1.14
C TYR A 218 -13.56 2.23 2.64
N ALA A 219 -14.56 2.60 3.43
CA ALA A 219 -14.66 2.29 4.85
C ALA A 219 -15.60 1.10 5.06
N ASN A 220 -15.19 0.17 5.92
CA ASN A 220 -16.03 -0.92 6.39
C ASN A 220 -15.58 -1.33 7.79
N PHE A 221 -15.61 -0.39 8.74
CA PHE A 221 -15.13 -0.57 10.11
C PHE A 221 -16.06 -1.49 10.91
N THR A 222 -16.14 -2.77 10.55
CA THR A 222 -17.10 -3.72 11.12
C THR A 222 -16.84 -4.04 12.59
N ALA A 223 -15.60 -3.88 13.08
CA ALA A 223 -15.28 -4.06 14.49
C ALA A 223 -15.79 -2.90 15.38
N ASP A 224 -15.77 -1.67 14.85
CA ASP A 224 -16.38 -0.49 15.48
C ASP A 224 -16.93 0.46 14.41
N PRO A 225 -18.23 0.35 14.09
CA PRO A 225 -18.87 1.16 13.06
C PRO A 225 -18.98 2.65 13.41
N THR A 226 -18.60 3.06 14.62
CA THR A 226 -18.60 4.47 15.05
C THR A 226 -17.34 5.21 14.61
N ILE A 227 -16.33 4.50 14.12
CA ILE A 227 -15.06 5.08 13.68
C ILE A 227 -15.28 6.06 12.52
N VAL A 228 -14.58 7.19 12.64
CA VAL A 228 -14.47 8.22 11.61
C VAL A 228 -13.02 8.29 11.15
N LEU A 229 -12.81 8.24 9.84
CA LEU A 229 -11.60 8.71 9.19
C LEU A 229 -11.78 10.19 8.84
N GLU A 230 -10.85 11.05 9.24
CA GLU A 230 -10.91 12.49 8.97
C GLU A 230 -10.92 12.77 7.47
N SER A 231 -9.98 12.18 6.74
CA SER A 231 -9.89 12.35 5.30
C SER A 231 -9.34 11.12 4.62
N ALA A 232 -9.92 10.75 3.47
CA ALA A 232 -9.45 9.63 2.66
C ALA A 232 -8.09 9.90 1.99
N ILE A 233 -7.75 11.16 1.74
CA ILE A 233 -6.48 11.59 1.15
C ILE A 233 -5.95 12.80 1.92
N GLU A 234 -4.66 12.82 2.23
CA GLU A 234 -3.94 14.00 2.74
C GLU A 234 -2.91 14.44 1.70
N ALA A 235 -2.95 15.71 1.28
CA ALA A 235 -1.98 16.22 0.30
C ALA A 235 -1.75 17.73 0.40
N PRO A 236 -0.57 18.25 -0.01
CA PRO A 236 -0.36 19.69 -0.12
C PRO A 236 -1.34 20.33 -1.12
N ARG A 237 -1.95 21.45 -0.73
CA ARG A 237 -2.77 22.24 -1.65
C ARG A 237 -1.89 23.18 -2.49
N ARG A 238 -1.39 22.68 -3.64
CA ARG A 238 -0.49 23.42 -4.54
C ARG A 238 -0.87 23.16 -6.01
N PRO A 239 -0.62 24.09 -6.96
CA PRO A 239 -0.99 23.90 -8.37
C PRO A 239 -0.41 22.64 -9.04
N GLY A 240 0.76 22.16 -8.59
CA GLY A 240 1.41 20.96 -9.13
C GLY A 240 0.95 19.64 -8.51
N VAL A 241 0.18 19.66 -7.42
CA VAL A 241 -0.31 18.46 -6.72
C VAL A 241 -1.79 18.30 -7.06
N ARG A 242 -2.12 17.34 -7.93
CA ARG A 242 -3.44 17.23 -8.55
C ARG A 242 -4.03 15.84 -8.41
N PHE A 243 -5.34 15.80 -8.18
CA PHE A 243 -6.13 14.59 -8.08
C PHE A 243 -7.37 14.70 -8.97
N ALA A 244 -7.82 13.58 -9.52
CA ALA A 244 -9.04 13.51 -10.33
C ALA A 244 -9.80 12.22 -10.09
N SER A 245 -11.13 12.29 -10.21
CA SER A 245 -12.03 11.14 -10.10
C SER A 245 -11.87 10.37 -8.79
N ILE A 246 -12.03 11.08 -7.66
CA ILE A 246 -11.97 10.50 -6.31
C ILE A 246 -13.37 10.03 -5.93
N THR A 247 -13.49 8.83 -5.39
CA THR A 247 -14.73 8.27 -4.84
C THR A 247 -14.46 7.69 -3.46
N THR A 248 -15.28 8.06 -2.48
CA THR A 248 -15.29 7.41 -1.16
C THR A 248 -16.60 6.65 -0.95
N ILE A 249 -16.54 5.48 -0.31
CA ILE A 249 -17.72 4.67 0.00
C ILE A 249 -17.68 4.18 1.45
N SER A 250 -18.78 4.32 2.18
CA SER A 250 -19.02 3.61 3.44
C SER A 250 -19.83 2.35 3.15
N LEU A 251 -19.18 1.19 3.22
CA LEU A 251 -19.74 -0.11 2.86
C LEU A 251 -20.71 -0.61 3.94
N GLY A 252 -21.40 -1.72 3.65
CA GLY A 252 -22.29 -2.37 4.61
C GLY A 252 -23.43 -1.48 5.11
N THR A 253 -23.93 -0.57 4.26
CA THR A 253 -24.94 0.46 4.57
C THR A 253 -24.54 1.56 5.56
N GLY A 254 -23.25 1.68 5.89
CA GLY A 254 -22.76 2.72 6.81
C GLY A 254 -21.79 2.24 7.89
N GLN A 255 -20.89 1.31 7.58
CA GLN A 255 -19.92 0.77 8.55
C GLN A 255 -18.74 1.73 8.72
N GLY A 256 -18.94 2.75 9.56
CA GLY A 256 -18.04 3.87 9.80
C GLY A 256 -18.13 4.97 8.75
N THR A 257 -17.35 6.03 8.97
CA THR A 257 -17.45 7.29 8.20
C THR A 257 -16.11 7.70 7.63
N ILE A 258 -16.12 8.21 6.40
CA ILE A 258 -15.02 9.00 5.83
C ILE A 258 -15.53 10.44 5.76
N ALA A 259 -14.99 11.35 6.58
CA ALA A 259 -15.54 12.70 6.72
C ALA A 259 -15.28 13.58 5.48
N HIS A 260 -14.11 13.43 4.85
CA HIS A 260 -13.73 14.17 3.65
C HIS A 260 -13.04 13.28 2.61
N LEU A 261 -13.18 13.64 1.32
CA LEU A 261 -12.51 12.90 0.24
C LEU A 261 -11.02 13.22 0.18
N ILE A 262 -10.65 14.47 0.43
CA ILE A 262 -9.27 14.93 0.42
C ILE A 262 -9.12 16.19 1.28
N ASN A 263 -8.18 16.18 2.22
CA ASN A 263 -8.02 17.19 3.26
C ASN A 263 -9.39 17.53 3.91
N ASP A 264 -9.86 18.77 3.75
CA ASP A 264 -11.12 19.33 4.22
C ASP A 264 -12.23 19.36 3.13
N ALA A 265 -11.96 18.82 1.93
CA ALA A 265 -12.84 18.92 0.78
C ALA A 265 -13.71 17.67 0.56
N GLY A 266 -14.94 17.93 0.13
CA GLY A 266 -15.93 16.91 -0.19
C GLY A 266 -16.80 16.50 1.00
N ALA A 267 -17.99 16.00 0.69
CA ALA A 267 -18.95 15.54 1.70
C ALA A 267 -18.54 14.19 2.29
N ALA A 268 -19.09 13.88 3.46
CA ALA A 268 -18.81 12.63 4.15
C ALA A 268 -19.51 11.42 3.49
N ALA A 269 -18.78 10.33 3.32
CA ALA A 269 -19.36 9.02 3.06
C ALA A 269 -19.71 8.36 4.40
N ARG A 270 -21.01 8.12 4.63
CA ARG A 270 -21.55 7.68 5.93
C ARG A 270 -22.91 7.01 5.77
N THR A 271 -23.47 6.48 6.85
CA THR A 271 -24.86 5.99 6.90
C THR A 271 -25.84 7.03 6.34
N GLY A 272 -26.71 6.57 5.42
CA GLY A 272 -27.68 7.42 4.71
C GLY A 272 -27.11 8.22 3.53
N ALA A 273 -25.79 8.28 3.35
CA ALA A 273 -25.12 8.94 2.23
C ALA A 273 -23.81 8.21 1.91
N VAL A 274 -23.94 6.95 1.50
CA VAL A 274 -22.83 5.98 1.51
C VAL A 274 -21.77 6.21 0.45
N ARG A 275 -22.04 6.98 -0.61
CA ARG A 275 -21.10 7.23 -1.71
C ARG A 275 -20.94 8.72 -1.94
N GLN A 276 -19.71 9.18 -2.05
CA GLN A 276 -19.35 10.55 -2.41
C GLN A 276 -18.31 10.54 -3.51
N THR A 277 -18.32 11.58 -4.36
CA THR A 277 -17.37 11.71 -5.47
C THR A 277 -16.87 13.14 -5.60
N LEU A 278 -15.58 13.32 -5.89
CA LEU A 278 -14.97 14.59 -6.23
C LEU A 278 -14.25 14.46 -7.57
N VAL A 279 -14.62 15.31 -8.53
CA VAL A 279 -14.13 15.20 -9.92
C VAL A 279 -12.67 15.64 -10.03
N ARG A 280 -12.24 16.68 -9.30
CA ARG A 280 -10.88 17.23 -9.31
C ARG A 280 -10.50 17.87 -7.98
N TYR A 281 -9.21 17.93 -7.70
CA TYR A 281 -8.59 18.67 -6.59
C TYR A 281 -7.12 19.03 -6.92
N PRO A 282 -6.58 20.15 -6.44
CA PRO A 282 -7.31 21.29 -5.90
C PRO A 282 -8.18 21.97 -6.96
#